data_AF-A0A0E3SRE8-F1
#
_entry.id   AF-A0A0E3SRE8-F1
#
_cell.length_a   1.000
_cell.length_b   1.000
_cell.length_c   1.000
_cell.angle_alpha   90.00
_cell.angle_beta   90.00
_cell.angle_gamma   90.00
#
_symmetry.space_group_name_H-M   'P 1'
#
loop_
_entity.id
_entity.type
_entity.pdbx_description
1 polymer ?
#
loop_
_entity_poly.entity_id
_entity_poly.type
_entity_poly.pdbx_seq_one_letter_code
_entity_poly.pdbx_strand_id
1 'polypeptide(L)'
;MSPLGFGKKHNAGMKRALRSDILISFLTNREYDWPKNNLKLIHRGEIIGEDISDPDEINRLKQSEHHLFGNIVIYSHKFEKFKEACEPPVMHINANPCPEIEEIAPVSEAIIASPSRLTDKYIKSKINSRNEIHIGSFLVGVNLDNTSLEKSSNELDATLTGMSRPCIQFA
;
A
#
# COMPACT_ATOMS: atom_id res chain seq x y z
N MET A 1 -3.33 25.07 9.82
CA MET A 1 -4.37 24.06 10.10
C MET A 1 -3.70 22.78 10.58
N SER A 2 -3.94 22.40 11.83
CA SER A 2 -3.56 21.09 12.36
C SER A 2 -4.16 20.00 11.45
N PRO A 3 -3.41 18.93 11.12
CA PRO A 3 -4.02 17.82 10.39
C PRO A 3 -5.16 17.28 11.27
N LEU A 4 -6.37 17.17 10.72
CA LEU A 4 -7.47 16.45 11.37
C LEU A 4 -6.92 15.08 11.78
N GLY A 5 -6.62 14.93 13.06
CA GLY A 5 -6.15 13.68 13.62
C GLY A 5 -7.38 12.79 13.77
N PHE A 6 -7.67 11.96 12.77
CA PHE A 6 -8.73 10.95 12.82
C PHE A 6 -8.42 9.80 13.80
N GLY A 7 -7.85 10.13 14.96
CA GLY A 7 -7.43 9.19 15.98
C GLY A 7 -6.22 8.32 15.59
N LYS A 8 -6.18 7.11 16.15
CA LYS A 8 -5.05 6.18 16.03
C LYS A 8 -5.07 5.53 14.65
N LYS A 9 -3.92 5.46 13.98
CA LYS A 9 -3.79 4.79 12.68
C LYS A 9 -3.21 3.40 12.86
N HIS A 10 -3.94 2.39 12.40
CA HIS A 10 -3.46 1.03 12.24
C HIS A 10 -3.33 0.73 10.74
N ASN A 11 -2.11 0.84 10.21
CA ASN A 11 -1.84 0.56 8.81
C ASN A 11 -1.21 -0.82 8.68
N ALA A 12 -2.02 -1.84 8.40
CA ALA A 12 -1.59 -3.22 8.26
C ALA A 12 -0.71 -3.39 7.02
N GLY A 13 -1.09 -2.77 5.89
CA GLY A 13 -0.32 -2.79 4.64
C GLY A 13 1.11 -2.30 4.84
N MET A 14 1.30 -1.13 5.45
CA MET A 14 2.63 -0.59 5.74
C MET A 14 3.45 -1.48 6.67
N LYS A 15 2.84 -2.01 7.74
CA LYS A 15 3.55 -2.91 8.68
C LYS A 15 4.03 -4.18 8.01
N ARG A 16 3.22 -4.72 7.08
CA ARG A 16 3.54 -5.92 6.33
C ARG A 16 4.62 -5.64 5.28
N ALA A 17 4.42 -4.61 4.46
CA ALA A 17 5.37 -4.24 3.42
C ALA A 17 6.77 -3.90 3.96
N LEU A 18 6.87 -3.20 5.10
CA LEU A 18 8.16 -2.87 5.73
C LEU A 18 8.92 -4.10 6.27
N ARG A 19 8.28 -5.26 6.38
CA ARG A 19 8.89 -6.52 6.82
C ARG A 19 9.22 -7.46 5.66
N SER A 20 8.95 -7.03 4.42
CA SER A 20 9.21 -7.83 3.25
C SER A 20 10.69 -7.86 2.87
N ASP A 21 11.09 -8.87 2.10
CA ASP A 21 12.46 -9.02 1.61
C ASP A 21 12.90 -7.83 0.74
N ILE A 22 11.98 -7.36 -0.12
CA ILE A 22 12.17 -6.21 -0.98
C ILE A 22 11.04 -5.21 -0.73
N LEU A 23 11.41 -3.93 -0.67
CA LEU A 23 10.46 -2.81 -0.59
C LEU A 23 10.66 -1.87 -1.77
N ILE A 24 9.62 -1.69 -2.56
CA ILE A 24 9.64 -0.86 -3.78
C ILE A 24 8.68 0.32 -3.59
N SER A 25 9.12 1.53 -3.94
CA SER A 25 8.26 2.72 -3.96
C SER A 25 7.83 3.08 -5.37
N PHE A 26 6.53 3.31 -5.54
CA PHE A 26 5.93 3.75 -6.79
C PHE A 26 5.38 5.16 -6.64
N LEU A 27 5.42 5.92 -7.74
CA LEU A 27 4.63 7.12 -7.89
C LEU A 27 3.30 6.76 -8.56
N THR A 28 2.25 7.44 -8.14
CA THR A 28 0.90 7.24 -8.70
C THR A 28 0.34 8.58 -9.16
N ASN A 29 -0.66 8.53 -10.03
CA ASN A 29 -1.47 9.68 -10.42
C ASN A 29 -2.94 9.46 -9.99
N ARG A 30 -3.86 10.26 -10.54
CA ARG A 30 -5.31 10.13 -10.30
C ARG A 30 -5.99 8.99 -11.04
N GLU A 31 -5.33 8.43 -12.04
CA GLU A 31 -5.85 7.36 -12.91
C GLU A 31 -5.55 5.97 -12.33
N TYR A 32 -4.65 5.90 -11.34
CA TYR A 32 -4.36 4.65 -10.67
C TYR A 32 -5.56 4.13 -9.88
N ASP A 33 -5.95 2.91 -10.19
CA ASP A 33 -7.05 2.22 -9.52
C ASP A 33 -6.54 1.61 -8.20
N TRP A 34 -6.95 2.22 -7.09
CA TRP A 34 -6.57 1.72 -5.77
C TRP A 34 -7.38 0.46 -5.42
N PRO A 35 -6.80 -0.47 -4.65
CA PRO A 35 -7.55 -1.58 -4.08
C PRO A 35 -8.79 -1.08 -3.34
N LYS A 36 -9.91 -1.76 -3.57
CA LYS A 36 -11.21 -1.44 -2.98
C LYS A 36 -11.25 -1.83 -1.50
N ASN A 37 -12.11 -1.17 -0.71
CA ASN A 37 -12.31 -1.46 0.71
C ASN A 37 -11.01 -1.41 1.53
N ASN A 38 -10.14 -0.45 1.21
CA ASN A 38 -8.81 -0.33 1.78
C ASN A 38 -8.83 0.31 3.18
N LEU A 39 -9.83 1.14 3.49
CA LEU A 39 -9.85 1.98 4.68
C LEU A 39 -11.18 1.84 5.43
N LYS A 40 -11.09 1.59 6.73
CA LYS A 40 -12.21 1.65 7.66
C LYS A 40 -11.90 2.56 8.83
N LEU A 41 -12.84 3.40 9.21
CA LEU A 41 -12.80 4.17 10.44
C LEU A 41 -13.70 3.45 11.45
N ILE A 42 -13.08 2.90 12.50
CA ILE A 42 -13.74 2.07 13.50
C ILE A 42 -13.77 2.82 14.83
N HIS A 43 -14.91 2.84 15.49
CA HIS A 43 -15.05 3.37 16.83
C HIS A 43 -15.87 2.40 17.68
N ARG A 44 -15.31 1.92 18.80
CA ARG A 44 -15.96 0.95 19.71
C ARG A 44 -16.52 -0.30 19.01
N GLY A 45 -15.83 -0.77 17.97
CA GLY A 45 -16.24 -1.93 17.17
C GLY A 45 -17.25 -1.62 16.06
N GLU A 46 -17.77 -0.41 15.96
CA GLU A 46 -18.66 0.02 14.88
C GLU A 46 -17.87 0.71 13.75
N ILE A 47 -18.21 0.41 12.49
CA ILE A 47 -17.70 1.15 11.33
C ILE A 47 -18.46 2.48 11.24
N ILE A 48 -17.73 3.58 11.41
CA ILE A 48 -18.26 4.95 11.35
C ILE A 48 -17.88 5.68 10.07
N GLY A 49 -17.01 5.08 9.26
CA GLY A 49 -16.65 5.55 7.92
C GLY A 49 -15.79 4.53 7.18
N GLU A 50 -15.73 4.65 5.86
CA GLU A 50 -15.00 3.75 4.99
C GLU A 50 -14.70 4.40 3.63
N ASP A 51 -13.84 3.77 2.82
CA ASP A 51 -13.66 4.13 1.42
C ASP A 51 -14.72 3.47 0.53
N ILE A 52 -15.33 4.28 -0.34
CA ILE A 52 -16.30 3.85 -1.34
C ILE A 52 -15.61 3.84 -2.69
N SER A 53 -15.79 2.76 -3.46
CA SER A 53 -15.20 2.64 -4.80
C SER A 53 -16.21 2.87 -5.93
N ASP A 54 -17.51 2.79 -5.65
CA ASP A 54 -18.57 3.00 -6.64
C ASP A 54 -18.82 4.50 -6.88
N PRO A 55 -18.58 5.02 -8.10
CA PRO A 55 -18.80 6.42 -8.44
C PRO A 55 -20.26 6.88 -8.25
N ASP A 56 -21.23 6.01 -8.51
CA ASP A 56 -22.66 6.36 -8.40
C ASP A 56 -23.04 6.52 -6.93
N GLU A 57 -22.56 5.62 -6.08
CA GLU A 57 -22.72 5.73 -4.63
C GLU A 57 -22.02 6.96 -4.07
N ILE A 58 -20.81 7.28 -4.51
CA ILE A 58 -20.13 8.53 -4.13
C ILE A 58 -20.99 9.74 -4.50
N ASN A 59 -21.56 9.77 -5.69
CA ASN A 59 -22.41 10.88 -6.15
C ASN A 59 -23.71 10.99 -5.34
N ARG A 60 -24.33 9.86 -4.99
CA ARG A 60 -25.49 9.82 -4.08
C ARG A 60 -25.13 10.38 -2.71
N LEU A 61 -24.00 9.96 -2.14
CA LEU A 61 -23.55 10.38 -0.82
C LEU A 61 -23.13 11.86 -0.77
N LYS A 62 -22.63 12.45 -1.86
CA LYS A 62 -22.36 13.91 -1.96
C LYS A 62 -23.61 14.77 -1.74
N GLN A 63 -24.78 14.23 -2.03
CA GLN A 63 -26.07 14.93 -1.86
C GLN A 63 -26.70 14.67 -0.48
N SER A 64 -26.03 13.91 0.39
CA SER A 64 -26.51 13.56 1.72
C SER A 64 -25.86 14.42 2.81
N GLU A 65 -26.30 14.25 4.06
CA GLU A 65 -25.68 14.91 5.22
C GLU A 65 -24.33 14.28 5.65
N HIS A 66 -23.86 13.24 4.97
CA HIS A 66 -22.59 12.57 5.26
C HIS A 66 -21.37 13.43 4.92
N HIS A 67 -20.29 13.26 5.69
CA HIS A 67 -19.05 13.96 5.41
C HIS A 67 -18.20 13.15 4.43
N LEU A 68 -17.98 13.68 3.23
CA LEU A 68 -17.15 13.05 2.20
C LEU A 68 -15.79 13.74 2.06
N PHE A 69 -14.73 12.93 2.02
CA PHE A 69 -13.36 13.34 1.79
C PHE A 69 -12.77 12.54 0.62
N GLY A 70 -12.96 13.05 -0.60
CA GLY A 70 -12.65 12.27 -1.80
C GLY A 70 -13.61 11.08 -1.92
N ASN A 71 -13.07 9.87 -1.78
CA ASN A 71 -13.85 8.63 -1.78
C ASN A 71 -14.13 8.08 -0.37
N ILE A 72 -13.65 8.74 0.68
CA ILE A 72 -13.89 8.31 2.07
C ILE A 72 -15.16 8.98 2.58
N VAL A 73 -16.11 8.17 3.06
CA VAL A 73 -17.34 8.63 3.72
C VAL A 73 -17.22 8.51 5.23
N ILE A 74 -17.72 9.51 5.96
CA ILE A 74 -17.97 9.43 7.40
C ILE A 74 -19.47 9.61 7.62
N TYR A 75 -20.08 8.59 8.24
CA TYR A 75 -21.53 8.53 8.44
C TYR A 75 -21.95 9.44 9.60
N SER A 76 -22.59 10.57 9.28
CA SER A 76 -22.96 11.61 10.27
C SER A 76 -23.78 11.09 11.45
N HIS A 77 -24.73 10.18 11.21
CA HIS A 77 -25.53 9.57 12.28
C HIS A 77 -24.70 8.73 13.28
N LYS A 78 -23.51 8.26 12.88
CA LYS A 78 -22.56 7.56 13.75
C LYS A 78 -21.51 8.51 14.33
N PHE A 79 -21.25 9.63 13.66
CA PHE A 79 -20.28 10.63 14.09
C PHE A 79 -20.76 11.45 15.30
N GLU A 80 -22.06 11.71 15.45
CA GLU A 80 -22.57 12.40 16.64
C GLU A 80 -22.32 11.59 17.93
N LYS A 81 -22.47 10.25 17.87
CA LYS A 81 -22.11 9.35 18.98
C LYS A 81 -20.61 9.37 19.32
N PHE A 82 -19.77 9.75 18.36
CA PHE A 82 -18.33 9.85 18.54
C PHE A 82 -17.94 11.12 19.33
N LYS A 83 -18.60 12.26 19.11
CA LYS A 83 -18.26 13.52 19.79
C LYS A 83 -18.39 13.46 21.31
N GLU A 84 -19.29 12.61 21.80
CA GLU A 84 -19.56 12.42 23.23
C GLU A 84 -18.59 11.43 23.90
N ALA A 85 -17.76 10.72 23.12
CA ALA A 85 -16.91 9.65 23.61
C ALA A 85 -15.47 10.10 23.89
N CYS A 86 -14.89 9.60 24.99
CA CYS A 86 -13.51 9.92 25.39
C CYS A 86 -12.43 9.16 24.59
N GLU A 87 -12.80 8.11 23.84
CA GLU A 87 -11.86 7.29 23.07
C GLU A 87 -11.83 7.71 21.60
N PRO A 88 -10.66 7.96 21.00
CA PRO A 88 -10.55 8.34 19.60
C PRO A 88 -10.86 7.16 18.66
N PRO A 89 -11.29 7.42 17.41
CA PRO A 89 -11.52 6.35 16.45
C PRO A 89 -10.18 5.77 15.97
N VAL A 90 -10.25 4.56 15.42
CA VAL A 90 -9.10 3.88 14.82
C VAL A 90 -9.30 3.81 13.32
N MET A 91 -8.40 4.43 12.57
CA MET A 91 -8.30 4.26 11.13
C MET A 91 -7.55 2.97 10.83
N HIS A 92 -8.26 1.96 10.34
CA HIS A 92 -7.71 0.69 9.90
C HIS A 92 -7.49 0.74 8.39
N ILE A 93 -6.24 0.57 7.96
CA ILE A 93 -5.86 0.46 6.54
C ILE A 93 -5.41 -0.96 6.30
N ASN A 94 -6.08 -1.65 5.38
CA ASN A 94 -5.86 -3.07 5.10
C ASN A 94 -4.51 -3.31 4.40
N ALA A 95 -4.05 -4.55 4.48
CA ALA A 95 -2.98 -5.04 3.62
C ALA A 95 -3.67 -5.70 2.42
N ASN A 96 -3.45 -5.16 1.22
CA ASN A 96 -4.05 -5.71 0.01
C ASN A 96 -2.98 -6.42 -0.81
N PRO A 97 -3.28 -7.59 -1.40
CA PRO A 97 -2.37 -8.26 -2.32
C PRO A 97 -2.13 -7.42 -3.57
N CYS A 98 -1.04 -7.71 -4.28
CA CYS A 98 -0.71 -7.17 -5.59
C CYS A 98 -0.56 -8.32 -6.60
N PRO A 99 -1.67 -8.87 -7.12
CA PRO A 99 -1.63 -10.05 -7.97
C PRO A 99 -0.70 -9.91 -9.17
N GLU A 100 -0.63 -8.71 -9.76
CA GLU A 100 0.20 -8.42 -10.94
C GLU A 100 1.70 -8.61 -10.66
N ILE A 101 2.13 -8.43 -9.41
CA ILE A 101 3.53 -8.64 -9.00
C ILE A 101 3.74 -10.08 -8.51
N GLU A 102 2.71 -10.70 -7.91
CA GLU A 102 2.75 -12.11 -7.49
C GLU A 102 2.90 -13.08 -8.68
N GLU A 103 2.48 -12.69 -9.88
CA GLU A 103 2.68 -13.48 -11.11
C GLU A 103 4.15 -13.54 -11.58
N ILE A 104 5.03 -12.70 -11.02
CA ILE A 104 6.43 -12.61 -11.44
C ILE A 104 7.29 -13.58 -10.61
N ALA A 105 7.83 -14.63 -11.21
CA ALA A 105 8.81 -15.47 -10.50
C ALA A 105 10.08 -14.66 -10.15
N PRO A 106 10.68 -14.84 -8.95
CA PRO A 106 10.35 -15.78 -7.89
C PRO A 106 9.54 -15.15 -6.73
N VAL A 107 8.52 -14.35 -7.00
CA VAL A 107 7.70 -13.71 -5.97
C VAL A 107 6.71 -14.69 -5.36
N SER A 108 6.69 -14.75 -4.03
CA SER A 108 5.77 -15.57 -3.23
C SER A 108 4.55 -14.79 -2.72
N GLU A 109 4.73 -13.50 -2.49
CA GLU A 109 3.73 -12.58 -1.96
C GLU A 109 4.11 -11.15 -2.32
N ALA A 110 3.13 -10.34 -2.71
CA ALA A 110 3.30 -8.91 -2.88
C ALA A 110 2.14 -8.15 -2.22
N ILE A 111 2.47 -7.11 -1.45
CA ILE A 111 1.50 -6.34 -0.66
C ILE A 111 1.59 -4.88 -1.03
N ILE A 112 0.47 -4.31 -1.51
CA ILE A 112 0.31 -2.87 -1.69
C ILE A 112 0.07 -2.23 -0.32
N ALA A 113 0.83 -1.17 -0.05
CA ALA A 113 0.75 -0.37 1.15
C ALA A 113 0.55 1.11 0.83
N SER A 114 -0.51 1.69 1.38
CA SER A 114 -0.79 3.13 1.27
C SER A 114 -0.05 3.91 2.37
N PRO A 115 0.94 4.75 2.03
CA PRO A 115 1.72 5.49 3.02
C PRO A 115 0.90 6.61 3.69
N SER A 116 1.34 7.02 4.88
CA SER A 116 0.80 8.23 5.50
C SER A 116 1.20 9.47 4.68
N ARG A 117 0.46 10.58 4.80
CA ARG A 117 0.83 11.87 4.18
C ARG A 117 2.27 12.30 4.46
N LEU A 118 2.81 11.99 5.65
CA LEU A 118 4.20 12.32 5.98
C LEU A 118 5.18 11.42 5.24
N THR A 119 4.90 10.13 5.18
CA THR A 119 5.69 9.13 4.45
C THR A 119 5.65 9.40 2.94
N ASP A 120 4.49 9.73 2.39
CA ASP A 120 4.31 10.11 0.98
C ASP A 120 5.17 11.32 0.61
N LYS A 121 5.14 12.38 1.42
CA LYS A 121 6.03 13.55 1.24
C LYS A 121 7.51 13.17 1.29
N TYR A 122 7.87 12.27 2.20
CA TYR A 122 9.25 11.80 2.31
C TYR A 122 9.68 11.04 1.04
N ILE A 123 8.88 10.09 0.56
CA ILE A 123 9.16 9.32 -0.66
C ILE A 123 9.35 10.26 -1.86
N LYS A 124 8.42 11.19 -2.08
CA LYS A 124 8.49 12.17 -3.18
C LYS A 124 9.74 13.04 -3.11
N SER A 125 10.16 13.44 -1.90
CA SER A 125 11.39 14.22 -1.71
C SER A 125 12.67 13.48 -2.14
N LYS A 126 12.65 12.15 -2.18
CA LYS A 126 13.78 11.30 -2.59
C LYS A 126 13.80 11.01 -4.09
N ILE A 127 12.64 11.03 -4.75
CA ILE A 127 12.50 10.68 -6.17
C ILE A 127 12.73 11.91 -7.10
N ASN A 128 13.06 13.09 -6.54
CA ASN A 128 13.18 14.35 -7.28
C ASN A 128 11.92 14.72 -8.10
N SER A 129 10.77 14.10 -7.82
CA SER A 129 9.49 14.56 -8.31
C SER A 129 9.21 15.92 -7.67
N ARG A 130 8.99 16.96 -8.48
CA ARG A 130 8.37 18.19 -7.97
C ARG A 130 7.10 17.76 -7.25
N ASN A 131 6.80 18.35 -6.08
CA ASN A 131 5.62 18.03 -5.28
C ASN A 131 4.34 18.48 -6.01
N GLU A 132 4.05 17.85 -7.14
CA GLU A 132 2.88 18.11 -7.96
C GLU A 132 1.64 17.60 -7.23
N ILE A 133 0.58 18.40 -7.26
CA ILE A 133 -0.63 18.22 -6.46
C ILE A 133 -1.37 16.91 -6.81
N HIS A 134 -1.03 16.28 -7.94
CA HIS A 134 -1.72 15.10 -8.46
C HIS A 134 -0.87 13.84 -8.50
N ILE A 135 0.38 13.92 -8.05
CA ILE A 135 1.24 12.75 -7.90
C ILE A 135 1.09 12.27 -6.46
N GLY A 136 0.80 11.00 -6.26
CA GLY A 136 0.85 10.29 -4.98
C GLY A 136 2.03 9.32 -4.94
N SER A 137 2.15 8.56 -3.86
CA SER A 137 3.05 7.42 -3.79
C SER A 137 2.40 6.25 -3.07
N PHE A 138 2.85 5.05 -3.40
CA PHE A 138 2.56 3.82 -2.65
C PHE A 138 3.81 2.96 -2.56
N LEU A 139 3.76 1.99 -1.64
CA LEU A 139 4.84 1.02 -1.47
C LEU A 139 4.30 -0.37 -1.82
N VAL A 140 5.18 -1.21 -2.37
CA VAL A 140 4.94 -2.65 -2.49
C VAL A 140 6.03 -3.36 -1.70
N GLY A 141 5.63 -4.16 -0.73
CA GLY A 141 6.51 -5.13 -0.11
C GLY A 141 6.41 -6.45 -0.88
N VAL A 142 7.55 -7.03 -1.21
CA VAL A 142 7.67 -8.25 -2.02
C VAL A 142 8.49 -9.28 -1.26
N ASN A 143 7.95 -10.47 -1.09
CA ASN A 143 8.63 -11.63 -0.51
C ASN A 143 9.00 -12.61 -1.60
N LEU A 144 10.18 -13.23 -1.51
CA LEU A 144 10.68 -14.15 -2.51
C LEU A 144 10.49 -15.61 -2.08
N ASP A 145 10.21 -16.48 -3.05
CA ASP A 145 10.28 -17.92 -2.86
C ASP A 145 11.75 -18.35 -2.79
N ASN A 146 12.28 -18.49 -1.57
CA ASN A 146 13.66 -18.93 -1.35
C ASN A 146 13.99 -20.28 -2.02
N THR A 147 13.00 -21.18 -2.13
CA THR A 147 13.14 -22.47 -2.82
C THR A 147 13.43 -22.32 -4.32
N SER A 148 12.95 -21.25 -4.94
CA SER A 148 13.12 -20.94 -6.36
C SER A 148 14.49 -20.32 -6.61
N LEU A 149 14.93 -19.46 -5.70
CA LEU A 149 16.25 -18.81 -5.74
C LEU A 149 17.39 -19.82 -5.61
N GLU A 150 17.28 -20.78 -4.67
CA GLU A 150 18.29 -21.82 -4.49
C GLU A 150 18.43 -22.72 -5.73
N LYS A 151 17.33 -23.03 -6.43
CA LYS A 151 17.35 -23.81 -7.68
C LYS A 151 18.05 -23.06 -8.81
N SER A 152 17.73 -21.79 -9.02
CA SER A 152 18.37 -20.97 -10.06
C SER A 152 19.86 -20.75 -9.80
N SER A 153 20.27 -20.56 -8.54
CA SER A 153 21.70 -20.48 -8.18
C SER A 153 22.43 -21.79 -8.44
N ASN A 154 21.83 -22.93 -8.09
CA ASN A 154 22.42 -24.25 -8.34
C ASN A 154 22.51 -24.60 -9.83
N GLU A 155 21.55 -24.18 -10.65
CA GLU A 155 21.59 -24.37 -12.12
C GLU A 155 22.65 -23.48 -12.79
N LEU A 156 22.83 -22.24 -12.32
CA LEU A 156 23.89 -21.34 -12.77
C LEU A 156 25.28 -21.90 -12.42
N ASP A 157 25.45 -22.40 -11.19
CA ASP A 157 26.71 -23.02 -10.75
C ASP A 157 27.00 -24.34 -11.49
N ALA A 158 25.98 -25.17 -11.78
CA ALA A 158 26.12 -26.36 -12.61
C ALA A 158 26.51 -26.02 -14.06
N THR A 159 25.98 -24.92 -14.61
CA THR A 159 26.33 -24.45 -15.95
C THR A 159 27.76 -23.93 -15.99
N LEU A 160 28.19 -23.18 -14.97
CA LEU A 160 29.56 -22.63 -14.87
C LEU A 160 30.62 -23.72 -14.60
N THR A 161 30.28 -24.77 -13.87
CA THR A 161 31.18 -25.91 -13.62
C THR A 161 31.26 -26.88 -14.81
N GLY A 162 30.27 -26.89 -15.71
CA GLY A 162 30.28 -27.64 -16.96
C GLY A 162 31.07 -26.96 -18.10
N MET A 163 31.33 -25.65 -18.01
CA MET A 163 32.16 -24.93 -18.99
C MET A 163 33.65 -25.05 -18.60
N SER A 164 34.29 -26.12 -19.09
CA SER A 164 35.76 -26.25 -19.00
C SER A 164 36.41 -25.02 -19.63
N ARG A 165 37.15 -24.25 -18.83
CA ARG A 165 37.86 -23.03 -19.27
C ARG A 165 38.80 -23.42 -20.43
N PRO A 166 38.75 -22.75 -21.59
CA PRO A 166 39.82 -22.89 -22.55
C PRO A 166 41.10 -22.38 -21.87
N CYS A 167 42.07 -23.28 -21.74
CA CYS A 167 43.39 -22.96 -21.24
C CYS A 167 44.06 -22.06 -22.30
N ILE A 168 44.00 -20.75 -22.10
CA ILE A 168 44.78 -19.81 -22.91
C ILE A 168 46.22 -19.94 -22.44
N GLN A 169 46.99 -20.77 -23.14
CA GLN A 169 48.45 -20.73 -23.05
C GLN A 169 48.92 -19.48 -23.79
N PHE A 170 49.48 -18.53 -23.04
CA PHE A 170 50.25 -17.43 -23.61
C PHE A 170 51.59 -17.99 -24.10
N ALA A 171 51.85 -17.83 -25.39
CA ALA A 171 53.17 -18.04 -26.01
C ALA A 171 53.97 -16.74 -25.98
#